data_AF-A0A3P8GCX2-F1
#
_entry.id   AF-A0A3P8GCX2-F1
#
_cell.length_a   1.000
_cell.length_b   1.000
_cell.length_c   1.000
_cell.angle_alpha   90.00
_cell.angle_beta   90.00
_cell.angle_gamma   90.00
#
_symmetry.space_group_name_H-M   'P 1'
#
loop_
_entity.id
_entity.type
_entity.pdbx_description
1 polymer ?
#
loop_
_entity_poly.entity_id
_entity_poly.type
_entity_poly.pdbx_seq_one_letter_code
_entity_poly.pdbx_strand_id
1 'polypeptide(L)' 'MRDELCNILEHINSPSTYAPSLGSSQVETEHIIDFSICGISPYRFGINYLANSCQSHSGVSVTIRCTFEDVRL' A
#
# COMPACT_ATOMS: atom_id res chain seq x y z
N MET A 1 15.87 9.66 -7.79
CA MET A 1 15.54 9.50 -6.36
C MET A 1 15.10 10.79 -5.68
N ARG A 2 15.92 11.86 -5.61
CA ARG A 2 15.46 13.13 -5.01
C ARG A 2 14.24 13.70 -5.75
N ASP A 3 14.32 13.79 -7.08
CA ASP A 3 13.26 14.38 -7.90
C ASP A 3 11.97 13.55 -7.87
N GLU A 4 12.09 12.22 -7.82
CA GLU A 4 10.95 11.30 -7.67
C GLU A 4 10.26 11.48 -6.31
N LEU A 5 11.04 11.62 -5.22
CA LEU A 5 10.49 11.88 -3.89
C LEU A 5 9.80 13.25 -3.83
N CYS A 6 10.41 14.30 -4.40
CA CYS A 6 9.78 15.61 -4.51
C CYS A 6 8.45 15.53 -5.26
N ASN A 7 8.43 14.82 -6.40
CA ASN A 7 7.23 14.64 -7.20
C ASN A 7 6.11 13.92 -6.41
N ILE A 8 6.45 12.88 -5.65
CA ILE A 8 5.48 12.18 -4.78
C ILE A 8 4.90 13.15 -3.73
N LEU A 9 5.76 13.93 -3.08
CA LEU A 9 5.33 14.88 -2.06
C LEU A 9 4.44 15.99 -2.63
N GLU A 10 4.76 16.50 -3.81
CA GLU A 10 3.91 17.47 -4.52
C GLU A 10 2.52 16.90 -4.80
N HIS A 11 2.44 15.64 -5.26
CA HIS A 11 1.17 14.97 -5.50
C HIS A 11 0.39 14.77 -4.20
N ILE A 12 1.01 14.29 -3.12
CA ILE A 12 0.31 14.06 -1.84
C ILE A 12 -0.27 15.38 -1.28
N ASN A 13 0.44 16.50 -1.46
CA ASN A 13 0.01 17.80 -0.98
C ASN A 13 -0.91 18.56 -1.95
N SER A 14 -1.25 17.98 -3.10
CA SER A 14 -2.20 18.59 -4.03
C SER A 14 -3.59 18.72 -3.38
N PRO A 15 -4.31 19.84 -3.58
CA PRO A 15 -5.68 20.01 -3.09
C PRO A 15 -6.67 19.02 -3.72
N SER A 16 -6.30 18.35 -4.81
CA SER A 16 -7.08 17.29 -5.44
C SER A 16 -6.85 15.89 -4.83
N THR A 17 -5.92 15.76 -3.89
CA THR A 17 -5.61 14.47 -3.29
C THR A 17 -6.73 14.01 -2.37
N TYR A 18 -7.30 12.87 -2.72
CA TYR A 18 -8.35 12.23 -1.95
C TYR A 18 -7.74 11.24 -0.95
N ALA A 19 -8.14 11.36 0.31
CA ALA A 19 -7.92 10.35 1.33
C ALA A 19 -9.29 9.75 1.73
N PRO A 20 -9.43 8.41 1.77
CA PRO A 20 -10.66 7.78 2.22
C PRO A 20 -11.03 8.20 3.64
N SER A 21 -12.33 8.41 3.90
CA SER A 21 -12.81 8.71 5.25
C SER A 21 -12.56 7.50 6.15
N LEU A 22 -11.89 7.73 7.27
CA LEU A 22 -11.80 6.76 8.35
C LEU A 22 -13.09 6.86 9.16
N GLY A 23 -13.82 5.75 9.27
CA GLY A 23 -15.00 5.68 10.13
C GLY A 23 -14.65 5.89 11.61
N SER A 24 -15.66 5.76 12.46
CA SER A 24 -15.54 5.90 13.91
C SER A 24 -15.09 4.63 14.62
N SER A 25 -15.14 3.48 13.94
CA SER A 25 -14.80 2.17 14.51
C SER A 25 -13.88 1.35 13.61
N GLN A 26 -13.24 0.34 14.21
CA GLN A 26 -12.39 -0.61 13.49
C GLN A 26 -13.17 -1.38 12.42
N VAL A 27 -14.41 -1.80 12.72
CA VAL A 27 -15.27 -2.52 11.77
C VAL A 27 -15.59 -1.64 10.55
N GLU A 28 -15.78 -0.34 10.77
CA GLU A 28 -15.98 0.61 9.67
C GLU A 28 -14.71 0.86 8.86
N THR A 29 -13.52 0.58 9.39
CA THR A 29 -12.24 0.88 8.72
C THR A 29 -11.50 -0.36 8.20
N GLU A 30 -11.88 -1.57 8.59
CA GLU A 30 -11.15 -2.81 8.23
C GLU A 30 -11.10 -3.11 6.73
N HIS A 31 -12.04 -2.53 5.95
CA HIS A 31 -12.09 -2.68 4.51
C HIS A 31 -11.16 -1.71 3.76
N ILE A 32 -10.67 -0.65 4.43
CA ILE A 32 -9.73 0.34 3.87
C ILE A 32 -8.37 0.34 4.55
N ILE A 33 -8.27 -0.09 5.82
CA ILE A 33 -7.03 -0.17 6.59
C ILE A 33 -6.63 -1.63 6.79
N ASP A 34 -5.34 -1.93 6.66
CA ASP A 34 -4.77 -3.22 7.01
C ASP A 34 -4.20 -3.19 8.44
N PHE A 35 -4.88 -3.85 9.37
CA PHE A 35 -4.45 -3.99 10.76
C PHE A 35 -3.59 -5.24 11.02
N SER A 36 -3.28 -6.02 9.98
CA SER A 36 -2.48 -7.24 10.14
C SER A 36 -0.97 -6.97 10.28
N ILE A 37 -0.51 -5.77 9.95
CA ILE A 37 0.89 -5.39 10.03
C ILE A 37 1.22 -4.89 11.43
N CYS A 38 2.23 -5.47 12.07
CA CYS A 38 2.63 -5.04 13.41
C CYS A 38 3.24 -3.63 13.36
N GLY A 39 2.79 -2.75 14.25
CA GLY A 39 3.37 -1.41 14.45
C GLY A 39 2.91 -0.33 13.47
N ILE A 40 2.18 -0.68 12.40
CA ILE A 40 1.60 0.29 11.45
C ILE A 40 0.22 -0.16 10.94
N SER A 41 -0.58 0.78 10.48
CA SER A 41 -1.93 0.51 9.92
C SER A 41 -2.10 1.24 8.58
N PRO A 42 -1.51 0.75 7.48
CA PRO A 42 -1.59 1.43 6.18
C PRO A 42 -2.97 1.27 5.54
N TYR A 43 -3.27 2.14 4.58
CA TYR A 43 -4.35 1.88 3.62
C TYR A 43 -4.07 0.59 2.85
N ARG A 44 -5.12 -0.20 2.57
CA ARG A 44 -5.00 -1.38 1.71
C ARG A 44 -4.66 -0.95 0.29
N PHE A 45 -3.61 -1.52 -0.28
CA PHE A 45 -3.19 -1.29 -1.66
C PHE A 45 -2.78 -2.60 -2.33
N GLY A 46 -2.81 -2.63 -3.66
CA GLY A 46 -2.30 -3.75 -4.47
C GLY A 46 -1.19 -3.26 -5.39
N ILE A 47 -0.08 -4.00 -5.45
CA ILE A 47 1.00 -3.76 -6.41
C ILE A 47 0.88 -4.81 -7.50
N ASN A 48 0.55 -4.37 -8.72
CA ASN A 48 0.54 -5.25 -9.88
C ASN A 48 1.78 -4.96 -10.71
N TYR A 49 2.62 -5.97 -10.92
CA TYR A 49 3.73 -5.87 -11.85
C TYR A 49 3.28 -6.32 -13.24
N LEU A 50 3.31 -5.41 -14.22
CA LEU A 50 3.08 -5.77 -15.60
C LEU A 50 4.38 -6.32 -16.18
N ALA A 51 4.52 -7.65 -16.22
CA ALA A 51 5.57 -8.30 -16.98
C ALA A 51 5.21 -8.20 -18.47
N ASN A 52 5.83 -7.25 -19.17
CA ASN A 52 5.67 -7.13 -20.61
C ASN A 52 6.19 -8.41 -21.28
N SER A 53 5.26 -9.26 -21.71
CA SER A 53 5.37 -10.30 -22.75
C SER A 53 6.73 -10.98 -22.89
N CYS A 54 6.95 -12.07 -22.15
CA CYS A 54 7.54 -13.32 -22.64
C CYS A 54 7.56 -14.38 -21.53
N GLN A 55 6.42 -14.68 -20.91
CA GLN A 55 6.14 -15.99 -20.30
C GLN A 55 4.68 -16.04 -19.88
N SER A 56 3.87 -16.65 -20.74
CA SER A 56 2.61 -17.26 -20.35
C SER A 56 2.92 -18.33 -19.32
N HIS A 57 2.38 -18.22 -18.09
CA HIS A 57 1.82 -19.32 -17.29
C HIS A 57 1.14 -18.76 -16.03
N SER A 58 -0.18 -18.96 -15.98
CA SER A 58 -1.08 -18.93 -14.81
C SER A 58 -1.06 -17.69 -13.90
N GLY A 59 -2.23 -17.05 -13.75
CA GLY A 59 -2.44 -15.89 -12.90
C GLY A 59 -1.97 -16.10 -11.46
N VAL A 60 -0.78 -15.58 -11.16
CA VAL A 60 -0.32 -15.38 -9.78
C VAL A 60 -0.34 -13.88 -9.54
N SER A 61 -1.39 -13.41 -8.89
CA SER A 61 -1.35 -12.12 -8.20
C SER A 61 -0.35 -12.26 -7.06
N VAL A 62 0.84 -11.67 -7.23
CA VAL A 62 1.84 -11.65 -6.17
C VAL A 62 1.38 -10.63 -5.13
N THR A 63 0.66 -11.11 -4.12
CA THR A 63 0.42 -10.32 -2.91
C THR A 63 1.73 -10.32 -2.12
N ILE A 64 2.52 -9.27 -2.25
CA ILE A 64 3.72 -9.08 -1.43
C ILE A 64 3.26 -8.77 0.00
N ARG A 65 3.30 -9.77 0.87
CA ARG A 65 3.14 -9.59 2.32
C ARG A 65 4.51 -9.27 2.91
N CYS A 66 4.83 -7.99 3.08
CA CYS A 66 6.02 -7.58 3.82
C CYS A 66 5.80 -7.85 5.31
N THR A 67 6.34 -8.96 5.81
CA THR A 67 6.43 -9.22 7.25
C THR A 67 7.66 -8.51 7.79
N PHE A 68 7.46 -7.46 8.59
CA PHE A 68 8.53 -6.84 9.36
C PHE A 68 8.73 -7.67 10.63
N GLU A 69 9.82 -8.43 10.70
CA GLU A 69 10.22 -9.07 11.95
C GLU A 69 10.87 -8.02 12.86
N ASP A 70 10.28 -7.84 14.05
CA ASP A 70 10.77 -6.98 15.12
C ASP A 70 12.05 -7.62 15.70
N VAL A 71 13.22 -7.22 15.22
CA VAL A 71 14.51 -7.61 15.81
C VAL A 71 14.71 -6.81 17.09
N ARG A 72 14.09 -7.26 18.18
CA ARG A 72 14.43 -6.80 19.52
C ARG A 72 15.75 -7.43 19.94
N LEU A 73 16.80 -6.61 19.93
CA LEU A 73 18.07 -6.85 20.64
C LEU A 73 17.91 -6.58 22.14
#